data_AF-A0A9D6L2R7-F1
#
_entry.id   AF-A0A9D6L2R7-F1
#
_cell.length_a   1.000
_cell.length_b   1.000
_cell.length_c   1.000
_cell.angle_alpha   90.00
_cell.angle_beta   90.00
_cell.angle_gamma   90.00
#
_symmetry.space_group_name_H-M   'P 1'
#
loop_
_entity.id
_entity.type
_entity.pdbx_description
1 polymer ?
#
loop_
_entity_poly.entity_id
_entity_poly.type
_entity_poly.pdbx_seq_one_letter_code
_entity_poly.pdbx_strand_id
1 'polypeptide(L)'
;MKYSEAGVDISRADDAKQRIARLARRTFTRGVLSQIGTFGALFELDRKRWREPVLVSSADGVGTKLKIAFALGVHSTVGMDIVNHCVND
;
A
#
# COMPACT_ATOMS: atom_id res chain seq x y z
N MET A 1 -22.16 -17.17 17.97
CA MET A 1 -22.06 -16.36 16.74
C MET A 1 -20.66 -15.77 16.69
N LYS A 2 -19.83 -16.18 15.74
CA LYS A 2 -18.46 -15.65 15.58
C LYS A 2 -18.52 -14.37 14.74
N TYR A 3 -17.68 -13.38 15.04
CA TYR A 3 -17.57 -12.14 14.25
C TYR A 3 -17.28 -12.41 12.75
N SER A 4 -16.60 -13.52 12.47
CA SER A 4 -16.35 -14.03 11.12
C SER A 4 -17.61 -14.44 10.35
N GLU A 5 -18.67 -14.84 11.04
CA GLU A 5 -19.96 -15.19 10.41
C GLU A 5 -20.70 -13.93 9.91
N ALA A 6 -20.33 -12.75 10.40
CA ALA A 6 -20.76 -11.45 9.86
C ALA A 6 -19.88 -10.97 8.68
N GLY A 7 -18.99 -11.84 8.17
CA GLY A 7 -18.09 -11.54 7.05
C GLY A 7 -16.76 -10.90 7.45
N VAL A 8 -16.48 -10.73 8.75
CA VAL A 8 -15.24 -10.11 9.24
C VAL A 8 -14.35 -11.13 9.93
N ASP A 9 -13.39 -11.68 9.18
CA ASP A 9 -12.38 -12.60 9.70
C ASP A 9 -11.08 -11.85 10.04
N ILE A 10 -10.91 -11.54 11.33
CA ILE A 10 -9.73 -10.85 11.86
C ILE A 10 -8.46 -11.66 11.60
N SER A 11 -8.53 -12.99 11.73
CA SER A 11 -7.35 -13.86 11.54
C SER A 11 -6.86 -13.84 10.10
N ARG A 12 -7.79 -13.92 9.13
CA ARG A 12 -7.45 -13.79 7.70
C ARG A 12 -6.93 -12.40 7.35
N ALA A 13 -7.50 -11.36 7.96
CA ALA A 13 -7.02 -10.00 7.77
C ALA A 13 -5.58 -9.85 8.30
N ASP A 14 -5.26 -10.40 9.46
CA ASP A 14 -3.92 -10.34 10.04
C ASP A 14 -2.90 -11.16 9.23
N ASP A 15 -3.27 -12.34 8.75
CA ASP A 15 -2.43 -13.14 7.84
C ASP A 15 -2.11 -12.38 6.54
N ALA A 16 -3.11 -11.72 5.94
CA ALA A 16 -2.92 -10.89 4.77
C ALA A 16 -1.98 -9.70 5.06
N LYS A 17 -2.18 -9.00 6.19
CA LYS A 17 -1.30 -7.90 6.62
C LYS A 17 0.14 -8.36 6.80
N GLN A 18 0.38 -9.51 7.43
CA GLN A 18 1.74 -10.04 7.62
C GLN A 18 2.44 -10.35 6.28
N ARG A 19 1.70 -10.90 5.31
CA ARG A 19 2.23 -11.16 3.96
C ARG A 19 2.58 -9.86 3.24
N ILE A 20 1.69 -8.87 3.28
CA ILE A 20 1.92 -7.54 2.70
C ILE A 20 3.13 -6.88 3.35
N ALA A 21 3.23 -6.92 4.68
CA ALA A 21 4.33 -6.33 5.42
C ALA A 21 5.68 -6.94 5.00
N ARG A 22 5.77 -8.27 4.80
CA ARG A 22 6.98 -8.91 4.28
C ARG A 22 7.38 -8.43 2.89
N LEU A 23 6.40 -8.26 1.99
CA LEU A 23 6.67 -7.78 0.63
C LEU A 23 7.12 -6.32 0.62
N ALA A 24 6.41 -5.46 1.35
CA ALA A 24 6.67 -4.03 1.40
C ALA A 24 7.98 -3.67 2.14
N ARG A 25 8.46 -4.50 3.07
CA ARG A 25 9.79 -4.32 3.70
C ARG A 25 10.93 -4.21 2.67
N ARG A 26 10.80 -4.85 1.51
CA ARG A 26 11.81 -4.80 0.44
C ARG A 26 11.93 -3.42 -0.20
N THR A 27 10.96 -2.53 -0.01
CA THR A 27 10.95 -1.18 -0.58
C THR A 27 11.40 -0.11 0.42
N PHE A 28 11.83 -0.50 1.62
CA PHE A 28 12.20 0.45 2.67
C PHE A 28 13.47 1.21 2.29
N THR A 29 13.45 2.52 2.56
CA THR A 29 14.60 3.40 2.43
C THR A 29 14.95 3.98 3.80
N ARG A 30 16.06 4.74 3.89
CA ARG A 30 16.56 5.32 5.16
C ARG A 30 15.55 6.22 5.88
N GLY A 31 14.58 6.79 5.16
CA GLY A 31 13.57 7.64 5.77
C GLY A 31 12.47 6.86 6.51
N VAL A 32 12.31 5.56 6.30
CA VAL A 32 11.26 4.78 6.98
C VAL A 32 11.61 4.59 8.45
N LEU A 33 10.79 5.15 9.35
CA LEU A 33 11.03 5.13 10.80
C LEU A 33 10.27 4.02 11.54
N SER A 34 9.24 3.45 10.94
CA SER A 34 8.40 2.43 11.58
C SER A 34 8.20 1.21 10.70
N GLN A 35 7.93 0.08 11.34
CA GLN A 35 7.43 -1.11 10.66
C GLN A 35 5.98 -0.89 10.21
N ILE A 36 5.52 -1.74 9.29
CA ILE A 36 4.11 -1.80 8.90
C ILE A 36 3.33 -2.41 10.07
N GLY A 37 2.42 -1.62 10.63
CA GLY A 37 1.59 -1.97 11.80
C GLY A 37 0.15 -1.48 11.64
N THR A 38 -0.62 -1.58 12.73
CA THR A 38 -2.09 -1.51 12.70
C THR A 38 -2.67 -0.14 12.36
N PHE A 39 -1.93 0.95 12.59
CA PHE A 39 -2.48 2.32 12.54
C PHE A 39 -1.80 3.26 11.54
N GLY A 40 -0.56 2.97 11.11
CA GLY A 40 0.16 3.85 10.19
C GLY A 40 1.64 3.53 10.09
N ALA A 41 2.31 4.28 9.21
CA ALA A 41 3.76 4.25 9.05
C ALA A 41 4.34 5.67 9.14
N LEU A 42 5.61 5.77 9.51
CA LEU A 42 6.33 7.03 9.71
C LEU A 42 7.49 7.15 8.71
N PHE A 43 7.67 8.35 8.14
CA PHE A 43 8.77 8.67 7.24
C PHE A 43 9.45 9.98 7.64
N GLU A 44 10.78 9.95 7.84
CA GLU A 44 11.61 11.11 8.12
C GLU A 44 11.98 11.85 6.84
N LEU A 45 11.72 13.16 6.82
CA LEU A 45 12.16 14.05 5.76
C LEU A 45 13.58 14.55 6.06
N ASP A 46 14.50 14.41 5.10
CA ASP A 46 15.87 14.91 5.24
C ASP A 46 15.90 16.45 5.23
N ARG A 47 15.93 17.03 6.43
CA ARG A 47 15.98 18.48 6.68
C ARG A 47 17.31 19.13 6.29
N LYS A 48 18.36 18.34 6.04
CA LYS A 48 19.65 18.87 5.54
C LYS A 48 19.63 19.02 4.02
N ARG A 49 18.89 18.15 3.33
CA ARG A 49 18.74 18.19 1.87
C ARG A 49 17.74 19.25 1.40
N TRP A 50 16.68 19.50 2.16
CA TRP A 50 15.59 20.40 1.77
C TRP A 50 15.42 21.54 2.76
N ARG A 51 15.56 22.79 2.29
CA ARG A 51 15.45 24.01 3.12
C ARG A 51 14.01 24.37 3.46
N GLU A 52 13.15 24.41 2.45
CA GLU A 52 11.73 24.77 2.55
C GLU A 52 10.91 23.76 1.72
N PRO A 53 10.77 22.52 2.23
CA PRO A 53 10.13 21.44 1.47
C PRO A 53 8.63 21.69 1.31
N VAL A 54 8.12 21.39 0.11
CA VAL A 54 6.68 21.31 -0.18
C VAL A 54 6.31 19.84 -0.35
N LEU A 55 5.22 19.43 0.30
CA LEU A 55 4.68 18.09 0.15
C LEU A 55 3.61 18.10 -0.95
N VAL A 56 3.75 17.18 -1.90
CA VAL A 56 2.77 16.92 -2.95
C VAL A 56 2.19 15.53 -2.70
N SER A 57 0.87 15.40 -2.83
CA SER A 57 0.17 14.11 -2.72
C SER A 57 -0.84 13.97 -3.84
N SER A 58 -0.88 12.79 -4.46
CA SER A 58 -1.93 12.37 -5.41
C SER A 58 -2.61 11.09 -4.91
N ALA A 59 -3.84 10.86 -5.38
CA ALA A 59 -4.65 9.70 -5.04
C ALA A 59 -5.49 9.25 -6.25
N ASP A 60 -5.06 8.16 -6.89
CA ASP A 60 -5.69 7.63 -8.09
C ASP A 60 -6.34 6.26 -7.91
N GLY A 61 -6.94 5.77 -8.99
CA GLY A 61 -7.41 4.40 -9.13
C GLY A 61 -6.92 3.77 -10.44
N VAL A 62 -6.84 2.44 -10.47
CA VAL A 62 -6.57 1.66 -11.71
C VAL A 62 -7.74 1.76 -12.70
N GLY A 63 -8.95 2.02 -12.20
CA GLY A 63 -10.15 2.17 -13.02
C GLY A 63 -10.64 0.85 -13.63
N THR A 64 -11.27 0.94 -14.80
CA THR A 64 -11.97 -0.18 -15.45
C THR A 64 -11.05 -1.31 -15.91
N LYS A 65 -9.72 -1.11 -15.96
CA LYS A 65 -8.73 -2.17 -16.21
C LYS A 65 -8.84 -3.33 -15.21
N LEU A 66 -9.32 -3.07 -13.99
CA LEU A 66 -9.62 -4.12 -13.00
C LEU A 66 -10.63 -5.15 -13.53
N LYS A 67 -11.61 -4.75 -14.36
CA LYS A 67 -12.57 -5.69 -14.96
C LYS A 67 -11.87 -6.73 -15.84
N ILE A 68 -10.84 -6.32 -16.58
CA ILE A 68 -10.04 -7.22 -17.43
C ILE A 68 -9.17 -8.14 -16.57
N ALA A 69 -8.51 -7.59 -15.54
CA ALA A 69 -7.73 -8.38 -14.59
C ALA A 69 -8.56 -9.49 -13.94
N PHE A 70 -9.81 -9.19 -13.59
CA PHE A 70 -10.76 -10.15 -13.02
C PHE A 70 -11.21 -11.20 -14.05
N ALA A 71 -11.56 -10.76 -15.26
CA ALA A 71 -11.97 -11.67 -16.33
C ALA A 71 -10.88 -12.66 -16.74
N LEU A 72 -9.60 -12.26 -16.63
CA LEU A 72 -8.45 -13.09 -16.97
C LEU A 72 -7.85 -13.82 -15.76
N GLY A 73 -8.28 -13.53 -14.53
CA GLY A 73 -7.68 -14.08 -13.32
C GLY A 73 -6.23 -13.62 -13.07
N VAL A 74 -5.81 -12.51 -13.68
CA VAL A 74 -4.44 -11.99 -13.59
C VAL A 74 -4.41 -10.73 -12.74
N HIS A 75 -3.89 -10.85 -11.50
CA HIS A 75 -3.87 -9.75 -10.53
C HIS A 75 -2.46 -9.24 -10.18
N SER A 76 -1.40 -9.89 -10.67
CA SER A 76 -0.01 -9.60 -10.27
C SER A 76 0.51 -8.25 -10.79
N THR A 77 -0.17 -7.64 -11.77
CA THR A 77 0.29 -6.41 -12.43
C THR A 77 -0.49 -5.15 -12.02
N VAL A 78 -1.74 -5.28 -11.59
CA VAL A 78 -2.59 -4.11 -11.28
C VAL A 78 -2.10 -3.32 -10.05
N GLY A 79 -1.30 -3.95 -9.19
CA GLY A 79 -0.60 -3.25 -8.11
C GLY A 79 0.51 -2.31 -8.59
N MET A 80 1.11 -2.57 -9.76
CA MET A 80 2.06 -1.65 -10.39
C MET A 80 1.33 -0.53 -11.11
N ASP A 81 0.19 -0.83 -11.75
CA ASP A 81 -0.64 0.18 -12.43
C ASP A 81 -1.07 1.30 -11.47
N ILE A 82 -1.53 0.96 -10.26
CA ILE A 82 -1.96 1.96 -9.28
C ILE A 82 -0.79 2.84 -8.81
N VAL A 83 0.39 2.26 -8.58
CA VAL A 83 1.58 3.03 -8.20
C VAL A 83 1.98 3.98 -9.33
N ASN A 84 1.98 3.48 -10.58
CA ASN A 84 2.36 4.26 -11.75
C ASN A 84 1.40 5.41 -12.06
N HIS A 85 0.11 5.29 -11.75
CA HIS A 85 -0.81 6.43 -11.89
C HIS A 85 -0.42 7.53 -10.89
N CYS A 86 -0.34 7.20 -9.59
CA CYS A 86 -0.07 8.21 -8.57
C CYS A 86 1.30 8.90 -8.69
N VAL A 87 2.36 8.20 -9.14
CA VAL A 87 3.73 8.77 -9.21
C VAL A 87 4.03 9.56 -10.47
N ASN A 88 3.18 9.45 -11.51
CA ASN A 88 3.38 10.12 -12.79
C ASN A 88 2.51 11.38 -12.98
N ASP A 89 1.63 11.67 -12.02
CA ASP A 89 1.01 12.99 -11.86
C ASP A 89 2.02 14.03 -11.36
#